data_AF-A0A2D3NY21-F1
#
_entry.id   AF-A0A2D3NY21-F1
#
_cell.length_a   1.000
_cell.length_b   1.000
_cell.length_c   1.000
_cell.angle_alpha   90.00
_cell.angle_beta   90.00
_cell.angle_gamma   90.00
#
_symmetry.space_group_name_H-M   'P 1'
#
loop_
_entity.id
_entity.type
_entity.pdbx_description
1 polymer ?
#
loop_
_entity_poly.entity_id
_entity_poly.type
_entity_poly.pdbx_seq_one_letter_code
_entity_poly.pdbx_strand_id
1 'polypeptide(L)'
;MKKKAKKVILFLVEGASDLTSLEFIDNINTDETIKFQITSGDITSKLNITPQNCREEINKILLSFLERSKLRKTDIIKIIHILDIDGVYIPEINIIEDKNIKKFLYTINGIVAPSKENVQRRNESKKQIVEKLLGTSKINSIPYEMYYMSCNLEHVLHDKLEDISEDEKKELANKFADRFYEKEIEFIDFINNKDFKVLGDYKTTWNFIKKDLNSVNRYSNFWLFFENLK
;
A
#
# COMPACT_ATOMS: atom_id res chain seq x y z
N MET A 1 22.57 23.06 22.87
CA MET A 1 22.80 21.88 21.99
C MET A 1 22.11 22.13 20.66
N LYS A 2 22.79 21.95 19.51
CA LYS A 2 22.11 22.05 18.19
C LYS A 2 21.11 20.90 18.09
N LYS A 3 19.82 21.20 17.92
CA LYS A 3 18.78 20.21 17.65
C LYS A 3 19.18 19.44 16.38
N LYS A 4 19.42 18.14 16.50
CA LYS A 4 19.77 17.28 15.34
C LYS A 4 18.58 17.31 14.38
N ALA A 5 18.84 17.49 13.09
CA ALA A 5 17.78 17.43 12.08
C ALA A 5 17.15 16.02 12.10
N LYS A 6 15.81 15.96 12.20
CA LYS A 6 15.07 14.70 12.16
C LYS A 6 15.37 13.97 10.86
N LYS A 7 15.51 12.64 10.94
CA LYS A 7 15.64 11.78 9.76
C LYS A 7 14.28 11.53 9.13
N VAL A 8 14.25 11.16 7.85
CA VAL A 8 13.00 11.00 7.10
C VAL A 8 12.73 9.54 6.79
N ILE A 9 11.50 9.11 7.03
CA ILE A 9 10.92 7.89 6.46
C ILE A 9 10.02 8.31 5.30
N LEU A 10 10.35 7.86 4.10
CA LEU A 10 9.59 8.20 2.89
C LEU A 10 8.52 7.14 2.63
N PHE A 11 7.25 7.51 2.71
CA PHE A 11 6.12 6.69 2.32
C PHE A 11 5.77 6.92 0.85
N LEU A 12 5.61 5.83 0.12
CA LEU A 12 5.10 5.79 -1.24
C LEU A 12 3.67 5.27 -1.18
N VAL A 13 2.74 6.03 -1.75
CA VAL A 13 1.32 5.71 -1.82
C VAL A 13 0.80 5.91 -3.24
N GLU A 14 -0.23 5.17 -3.63
CA GLU A 14 -0.72 5.15 -5.01
C GLU A 14 -1.28 6.50 -5.46
N GLY A 15 -2.22 7.04 -4.69
CA GLY A 15 -3.06 8.16 -5.08
C GLY A 15 -3.23 9.22 -3.99
N ALA A 16 -4.08 10.20 -4.32
CA ALA A 16 -4.38 11.31 -3.42
C ALA A 16 -5.27 10.87 -2.24
N SER A 17 -6.21 9.94 -2.44
CA SER A 17 -7.04 9.40 -1.35
C SER A 17 -6.20 8.66 -0.32
N ASP A 18 -5.19 7.88 -0.76
CA ASP A 18 -4.24 7.22 0.13
C ASP A 18 -3.43 8.21 0.95
N LEU A 19 -2.92 9.26 0.29
CA LEU A 19 -2.19 10.33 0.95
C LEU A 19 -3.06 10.97 2.03
N THR A 20 -4.24 11.46 1.67
CA THR A 20 -5.15 12.12 2.61
C THR A 20 -5.52 11.20 3.78
N SER A 21 -5.74 9.91 3.52
CA SER A 21 -6.10 8.93 4.56
C SER A 21 -4.98 8.64 5.57
N LEU A 22 -3.72 8.97 5.26
CA LEU A 22 -2.57 8.55 6.05
C LEU A 22 -1.63 9.70 6.44
N GLU A 23 -1.70 10.86 5.79
CA GLU A 23 -0.68 11.91 5.95
C GLU A 23 -0.60 12.49 7.38
N PHE A 24 -1.68 12.40 8.16
CA PHE A 24 -1.70 12.84 9.55
C PHE A 24 -0.73 12.06 10.46
N ILE A 25 -0.21 10.91 10.03
CA ILE A 25 0.79 10.15 10.81
C ILE A 25 2.20 10.76 10.73
N ASP A 26 2.39 11.86 10.00
CA ASP A 26 3.68 12.51 9.76
C ASP A 26 4.50 12.79 11.04
N ASN A 27 3.79 12.99 12.16
CA ASN A 27 4.33 13.33 13.48
C ASN A 27 4.28 12.19 14.51
N ILE A 28 3.89 10.98 14.12
CA ILE A 28 3.79 9.85 15.06
C ILE A 28 5.13 9.46 15.70
N ASN A 29 6.25 9.85 15.08
CA ASN A 29 7.60 9.58 15.57
C ASN A 29 8.27 10.82 16.17
N THR A 30 8.90 10.63 17.33
CA THR A 30 9.65 11.71 18.00
C THR A 30 10.97 12.02 17.31
N ASP A 31 11.68 11.02 16.78
CA ASP A 31 13.03 11.16 16.22
C ASP A 31 13.07 11.26 14.69
N GLU A 32 12.04 10.74 14.02
CA GLU A 32 11.86 10.78 12.57
C GLU A 32 10.71 11.70 12.16
N THR A 33 10.75 12.11 10.91
CA THR A 33 9.63 12.73 10.20
C THR A 33 9.17 11.78 9.12
N ILE A 34 7.88 11.48 9.06
CA ILE A 34 7.32 10.74 7.94
C ILE A 34 6.96 11.75 6.84
N LYS A 35 7.33 11.44 5.60
CA LYS A 35 6.93 12.21 4.41
C LYS A 35 6.33 11.29 3.39
N PHE A 36 5.34 11.78 2.66
CA PHE A 36 4.66 11.00 1.64
C PHE A 36 5.02 11.47 0.23
N GLN A 37 4.98 10.53 -0.71
CA GLN A 37 5.14 10.77 -2.13
C GLN A 37 4.15 9.88 -2.90
N ILE A 38 3.27 10.53 -3.65
CA ILE A 38 2.35 9.85 -4.56
C ILE A 38 3.15 9.24 -5.73
N THR A 39 2.89 7.98 -6.06
CA THR A 39 3.53 7.26 -7.19
C THR A 39 2.82 7.50 -8.52
N SER A 40 1.68 8.21 -8.49
CA SER A 40 0.80 8.50 -9.62
C SER A 40 0.30 7.22 -10.27
N GLY A 41 -0.44 6.42 -9.49
CA GLY A 41 -0.95 5.10 -9.84
C GLY A 41 -0.06 3.95 -9.33
N ASP A 42 -0.65 2.77 -9.24
CA ASP A 42 0.01 1.54 -8.77
C ASP A 42 1.21 1.14 -9.66
N ILE A 43 2.42 1.27 -9.11
CA ILE A 43 3.66 0.85 -9.77
C ILE A 43 3.61 -0.63 -10.17
N THR A 44 2.91 -1.45 -9.39
CA THR A 44 2.84 -2.89 -9.60
C THR A 44 1.81 -3.32 -10.65
N SER A 45 0.95 -2.42 -11.13
CA SER A 45 -0.03 -2.67 -12.21
C SER A 45 0.21 -1.86 -13.48
N LYS A 46 1.17 -0.93 -13.50
CA LYS A 46 1.44 -0.08 -14.67
C LYS A 46 1.95 -0.89 -15.87
N LEU A 47 1.38 -0.65 -17.05
CA LEU A 47 1.65 -1.38 -18.30
C LEU A 47 3.13 -1.41 -18.73
N ASN A 48 3.88 -0.36 -18.45
CA ASN A 48 5.29 -0.23 -18.84
C ASN A 48 6.26 -0.66 -17.73
N ILE A 49 5.75 -1.13 -16.59
CA ILE A 49 6.55 -1.60 -15.47
C ILE A 49 6.66 -3.12 -15.53
N THR A 50 7.88 -3.60 -15.33
CA THR A 50 8.24 -5.02 -15.38
C THR A 50 9.11 -5.36 -14.16
N PRO A 51 9.31 -6.66 -13.86
CA PRO A 51 10.24 -7.08 -12.82
C PRO A 51 11.68 -6.57 -13.05
N GLN A 52 12.05 -6.24 -14.29
CA GLN A 52 13.39 -5.74 -14.63
C GLN A 52 13.54 -4.25 -14.30
N ASN A 53 12.49 -3.44 -14.41
CA ASN A 53 12.57 -1.98 -14.26
C ASN A 53 11.86 -1.40 -13.02
N CYS A 54 11.03 -2.18 -12.31
CA CYS A 54 10.23 -1.69 -11.18
C CYS A 54 11.06 -1.00 -10.07
N ARG A 55 12.25 -1.53 -9.77
CA ARG A 55 13.18 -0.92 -8.80
C ARG A 55 13.72 0.43 -9.27
N GLU A 56 13.98 0.55 -10.57
CA GLU A 56 14.46 1.79 -11.17
C GLU A 56 13.35 2.83 -11.19
N GLU A 57 12.10 2.43 -11.41
CA GLU A 57 10.96 3.34 -11.34
C GLU A 57 10.78 3.94 -9.95
N ILE A 58 10.86 3.12 -8.89
CA ILE A 58 10.84 3.63 -7.52
C ILE A 58 12.04 4.54 -7.24
N ASN A 59 13.23 4.21 -7.77
CA ASN A 59 14.41 5.06 -7.66
C ASN A 59 14.19 6.43 -8.33
N LYS A 60 13.55 6.51 -9.50
CA LYS A 60 13.20 7.79 -10.13
C LYS A 60 12.26 8.62 -9.26
N ILE A 61 11.24 7.99 -8.66
CA ILE A 61 10.30 8.66 -7.75
C ILE A 61 11.06 9.22 -6.53
N LEU A 62 11.95 8.42 -5.93
CA LEU A 62 12.84 8.86 -4.84
C LEU A 62 13.70 10.06 -5.26
N LEU A 63 14.39 9.99 -6.39
CA LEU A 63 15.29 11.07 -6.85
C LEU A 63 14.51 12.36 -7.10
N SER A 64 13.33 12.26 -7.72
CA SER A 64 12.43 13.38 -7.96
C SER A 64 11.93 14.00 -6.65
N PHE A 65 11.59 13.18 -5.65
CA PHE A 65 11.23 13.65 -4.32
C PHE A 65 12.39 14.38 -3.63
N LEU A 66 13.62 13.84 -3.67
CA LEU A 66 14.80 14.47 -3.08
C LEU A 66 15.08 15.85 -3.70
N GLU A 67 14.99 15.95 -5.03
CA GLU A 67 15.19 17.21 -5.75
C GLU A 67 14.17 18.29 -5.37
N ARG A 68 12.89 17.94 -5.28
CA ARG A 68 11.80 18.86 -4.88
C ARG A 68 11.92 19.27 -3.42
N SER A 69 12.17 18.31 -2.53
CA SER A 69 12.23 18.54 -1.08
C SER A 69 13.54 19.15 -0.59
N LYS A 70 14.57 19.24 -1.46
CA LYS A 70 15.94 19.68 -1.13
C LYS A 70 16.60 18.83 -0.04
N LEU A 71 16.13 17.59 0.14
CA LEU A 71 16.71 16.61 1.04
C LEU A 71 17.87 15.89 0.36
N ARG A 72 18.85 15.45 1.14
CA ARG A 72 19.90 14.57 0.65
C ARG A 72 19.50 13.13 0.88
N LYS A 73 20.07 12.22 0.10
CA LYS A 73 19.88 10.78 0.27
C LYS A 73 20.17 10.31 1.70
N THR A 74 21.18 10.88 2.34
CA THR A 74 21.56 10.56 3.72
C THR A 74 20.56 11.03 4.77
N ASP A 75 19.60 11.87 4.39
CA ASP A 75 18.51 12.32 5.27
C ASP A 75 17.34 11.32 5.29
N ILE A 76 17.22 10.45 4.28
CA ILE A 76 16.23 9.36 4.22
C ILE A 76 16.81 8.10 4.84
N ILE A 77 16.13 7.54 5.85
CA ILE A 77 16.58 6.32 6.54
C ILE A 77 15.83 5.07 6.09
N LYS A 78 14.63 5.21 5.52
CA LYS A 78 13.80 4.10 5.07
C LYS A 78 12.79 4.57 4.01
N ILE A 79 12.49 3.70 3.07
CA ILE A 79 11.39 3.84 2.11
C ILE A 79 10.34 2.80 2.46
N ILE A 80 9.12 3.24 2.71
CA ILE A 80 7.95 2.40 2.91
C ILE A 80 7.07 2.52 1.69
N HIS A 81 6.62 1.40 1.13
CA HIS A 81 5.66 1.39 0.03
C HIS A 81 4.38 0.71 0.49
N ILE A 82 3.30 1.48 0.56
CA ILE A 82 1.95 0.96 0.82
C ILE A 82 1.35 0.61 -0.53
N LEU A 83 0.85 -0.61 -0.68
CA LEU A 83 0.23 -1.05 -1.93
C LEU A 83 -1.04 -1.87 -1.68
N ASP A 84 -1.92 -1.80 -2.66
CA ASP A 84 -3.08 -2.67 -2.77
C ASP A 84 -2.66 -4.01 -3.40
N ILE A 85 -3.18 -5.14 -2.92
CA ILE A 85 -2.90 -6.46 -3.51
C ILE A 85 -3.96 -6.85 -4.54
N ASP A 86 -5.13 -6.20 -4.59
CA ASP A 86 -6.11 -6.32 -5.68
C ASP A 86 -6.49 -7.76 -6.05
N GLY A 87 -6.53 -8.69 -5.10
CA GLY A 87 -6.81 -10.09 -5.40
C GLY A 87 -5.78 -10.78 -6.28
N VAL A 88 -4.53 -10.30 -6.31
CA VAL A 88 -3.45 -10.86 -7.15
C VAL A 88 -3.20 -12.35 -6.93
N TYR A 89 -3.42 -12.85 -5.71
CA TYR A 89 -3.10 -14.23 -5.34
C TYR A 89 -4.31 -15.18 -5.33
N ILE A 90 -5.50 -14.73 -5.73
CA ILE A 90 -6.67 -15.60 -5.71
C ILE A 90 -6.55 -16.76 -6.72
N PRO A 91 -7.13 -17.93 -6.41
CA PRO A 91 -7.24 -19.03 -7.37
C PRO A 91 -8.06 -18.64 -8.60
N GLU A 92 -7.72 -19.20 -9.76
CA GLU A 92 -8.43 -18.90 -11.02
C GLU A 92 -9.91 -19.31 -11.00
N ILE A 93 -10.28 -20.27 -10.16
CA ILE A 93 -11.67 -20.69 -9.97
C ILE A 93 -12.53 -19.57 -9.34
N ASN A 94 -11.89 -18.63 -8.64
CA ASN A 94 -12.53 -17.47 -8.02
C ASN A 94 -12.56 -16.24 -8.95
N ILE A 95 -12.21 -16.41 -10.23
CA ILE A 95 -12.36 -15.38 -11.26
C ILE A 95 -13.55 -15.76 -12.15
N ILE A 96 -14.61 -14.97 -12.05
CA ILE A 96 -15.86 -15.15 -12.80
C ILE A 96 -15.92 -14.12 -13.92
N GLU A 97 -16.19 -14.58 -15.14
CA GLU A 97 -16.42 -13.69 -16.28
C GLU A 97 -17.89 -13.29 -16.36
N ASP A 98 -18.16 -11.98 -16.39
CA ASP A 98 -19.47 -11.41 -16.69
C ASP A 98 -19.28 -10.25 -17.69
N LYS A 99 -19.76 -10.43 -18.92
CA LYS A 99 -19.58 -9.44 -20.00
C LYS A 99 -20.46 -8.19 -19.84
N ASN A 100 -21.41 -8.20 -18.89
CA ASN A 100 -22.32 -7.08 -18.66
C ASN A 100 -21.71 -5.99 -17.77
N ILE A 101 -20.67 -6.33 -17.00
CA ILE A 101 -19.96 -5.36 -16.16
C ILE A 101 -18.80 -4.72 -16.94
N LYS A 102 -18.41 -3.51 -16.54
CA LYS A 102 -17.42 -2.70 -17.28
C LYS A 102 -16.03 -2.68 -16.65
N LYS A 103 -15.91 -3.14 -15.41
CA LYS A 103 -14.68 -3.13 -14.61
C LYS A 103 -14.63 -4.32 -13.67
N PHE A 104 -13.52 -4.49 -12.96
CA PHE A 104 -13.41 -5.54 -11.95
C PHE A 104 -14.29 -5.19 -10.76
N LEU A 105 -15.07 -6.17 -10.30
CA LEU A 105 -15.85 -6.11 -9.07
C LEU A 105 -15.26 -7.12 -8.10
N TYR A 106 -14.89 -6.64 -6.93
CA TYR A 106 -14.36 -7.47 -5.87
C TYR A 106 -15.50 -7.96 -4.97
N THR A 107 -15.41 -9.22 -4.56
CA THR A 107 -16.36 -9.84 -3.64
C THR A 107 -15.58 -10.69 -2.66
N ILE A 108 -16.22 -11.09 -1.55
CA ILE A 108 -15.63 -12.03 -0.58
C ILE A 108 -15.27 -13.39 -1.20
N ASN A 109 -15.82 -13.69 -2.39
CA ASN A 109 -15.61 -14.95 -3.11
C ASN A 109 -14.60 -14.84 -4.26
N GLY A 110 -14.03 -13.64 -4.52
CA GLY A 110 -13.08 -13.41 -5.60
C GLY A 110 -13.44 -12.21 -6.47
N ILE A 111 -13.12 -12.30 -7.77
CA ILE A 111 -13.25 -11.19 -8.73
C ILE A 111 -14.27 -11.57 -9.80
N VAL A 112 -15.22 -10.66 -10.06
CA VAL A 112 -16.06 -10.69 -11.25
C VAL A 112 -15.52 -9.66 -12.24
N ALA A 113 -15.29 -10.05 -13.50
CA ALA A 113 -14.72 -9.15 -14.50
C ALA A 113 -15.31 -9.35 -15.91
N PRO A 114 -15.24 -8.35 -16.80
CA PRO A 114 -15.66 -8.51 -18.20
C PRO A 114 -14.85 -9.54 -19.00
N SER A 115 -13.63 -9.84 -18.53
CA SER A 115 -12.75 -10.84 -19.14
C SER A 115 -11.93 -11.52 -18.06
N LYS A 116 -12.09 -12.83 -17.92
CA LYS A 116 -11.29 -13.65 -17.00
C LYS A 116 -9.81 -13.61 -17.37
N GLU A 117 -9.52 -13.71 -18.67
CA GLU A 117 -8.16 -13.68 -19.19
C GLU A 117 -7.42 -12.38 -18.82
N ASN A 118 -8.12 -11.23 -18.88
CA ASN A 118 -7.53 -9.95 -18.49
C ASN A 118 -7.17 -9.90 -17.00
N VAL A 119 -8.02 -10.48 -16.12
CA VAL A 119 -7.69 -10.59 -14.69
C VAL A 119 -6.47 -11.49 -14.49
N GLN A 120 -6.42 -12.65 -15.16
CA GLN A 120 -5.27 -13.57 -15.06
C GLN A 120 -3.96 -12.89 -15.51
N ARG A 121 -3.98 -12.20 -16.65
CA ARG A 121 -2.80 -11.48 -17.18
C ARG A 121 -2.35 -10.36 -16.25
N ARG A 122 -3.30 -9.61 -15.68
CA ARG A 122 -3.04 -8.54 -14.71
C ARG A 122 -2.45 -9.13 -13.43
N ASN A 123 -3.05 -10.17 -12.88
CA ASN A 123 -2.60 -10.84 -11.67
C ASN A 123 -1.18 -11.38 -11.83
N GLU A 124 -0.90 -12.08 -12.94
CA GLU A 124 0.43 -12.63 -13.19
C GLU A 124 1.49 -11.53 -13.33
N SER A 125 1.19 -10.47 -14.10
CA SER A 125 2.10 -9.32 -14.25
C SER A 125 2.39 -8.64 -12.90
N LYS A 126 1.34 -8.32 -12.13
CA LYS A 126 1.47 -7.67 -10.82
C LYS A 126 2.18 -8.56 -9.82
N LYS A 127 1.84 -9.85 -9.77
CA LYS A 127 2.52 -10.84 -8.91
C LYS A 127 4.02 -10.84 -9.14
N GLN A 128 4.47 -10.90 -10.39
CA GLN A 128 5.92 -10.90 -10.67
C GLN A 128 6.62 -9.64 -10.16
N ILE A 129 5.96 -8.47 -10.25
CA ILE A 129 6.51 -7.21 -9.74
C ILE A 129 6.51 -7.19 -8.21
N VAL A 130 5.40 -7.59 -7.57
CA VAL A 130 5.30 -7.67 -6.11
C VAL A 130 6.37 -8.61 -5.55
N GLU A 131 6.51 -9.83 -6.08
CA GLU A 131 7.55 -10.76 -5.64
C GLU A 131 8.97 -10.19 -5.82
N LYS A 132 9.22 -9.48 -6.93
CA LYS A 132 10.50 -8.83 -7.16
C LYS A 132 10.80 -7.73 -6.13
N LEU A 133 9.79 -6.91 -5.80
CA LEU A 133 9.93 -5.84 -4.82
C LEU A 133 10.01 -6.40 -3.39
N LEU A 134 9.31 -7.49 -3.07
CA LEU A 134 9.43 -8.19 -1.79
C LEU A 134 10.85 -8.73 -1.56
N GLY A 135 11.51 -9.21 -2.63
CA GLY A 135 12.91 -9.61 -2.60
C GLY A 135 13.91 -8.44 -2.58
N THR A 136 13.45 -7.19 -2.67
CA THR A 136 14.30 -6.00 -2.71
C THR A 136 14.45 -5.39 -1.32
N SER A 137 15.61 -5.55 -0.68
CA SER A 137 15.83 -4.98 0.66
C SER A 137 16.24 -3.50 0.65
N LYS A 138 16.72 -2.99 -0.49
CA LYS A 138 17.20 -1.61 -0.63
C LYS A 138 16.94 -1.04 -2.03
N ILE A 139 16.64 0.26 -2.05
CA ILE A 139 16.58 1.09 -3.27
C ILE A 139 17.53 2.27 -3.06
N ASN A 140 18.47 2.45 -3.99
CA ASN A 140 19.52 3.48 -3.89
C ASN A 140 20.28 3.45 -2.55
N SER A 141 20.56 2.25 -2.04
CA SER A 141 21.18 1.99 -0.71
C SER A 141 20.33 2.36 0.52
N ILE A 142 19.10 2.85 0.35
CA ILE A 142 18.17 3.09 1.45
C ILE A 142 17.33 1.82 1.68
N PRO A 143 17.14 1.36 2.94
CA PRO A 143 16.22 0.28 3.28
C PRO A 143 14.83 0.47 2.65
N TYR A 144 14.28 -0.60 2.09
CA TYR A 144 12.98 -0.60 1.44
C TYR A 144 12.11 -1.72 2.01
N GLU A 145 10.87 -1.39 2.36
CA GLU A 145 9.88 -2.32 2.91
C GLU A 145 8.51 -2.06 2.26
N MET A 146 7.68 -3.10 2.21
CA MET A 146 6.32 -3.02 1.68
C MET A 146 5.30 -3.46 2.72
N TYR A 147 4.21 -2.72 2.84
CA TYR A 147 3.03 -3.13 3.60
C TYR A 147 1.81 -3.09 2.68
N TYR A 148 0.87 -3.99 2.94
CA TYR A 148 -0.26 -4.17 2.05
C TYR A 148 -1.58 -3.77 2.66
N MET A 149 -2.47 -3.33 1.77
CA MET A 149 -3.92 -3.43 1.91
C MET A 149 -4.36 -4.57 0.99
N SER A 150 -5.14 -5.53 1.49
CA SER A 150 -5.42 -6.77 0.76
C SER A 150 -6.11 -6.54 -0.58
N CYS A 151 -7.35 -6.03 -0.57
CA CYS A 151 -8.02 -5.63 -1.80
C CYS A 151 -7.53 -4.23 -2.18
N ASN A 152 -7.99 -3.25 -1.40
CA ASN A 152 -7.61 -1.85 -1.51
C ASN A 152 -7.67 -1.15 -0.14
N LEU A 153 -7.18 0.09 -0.09
CA LEU A 153 -7.19 0.89 1.13
C LEU A 153 -8.60 1.08 1.69
N GLU A 154 -9.59 1.40 0.86
CA GLU A 154 -10.93 1.68 1.35
C GLU A 154 -11.59 0.46 2.00
N HIS A 155 -11.34 -0.74 1.46
CA HIS A 155 -11.82 -1.98 2.07
C HIS A 155 -11.23 -2.17 3.47
N VAL A 156 -9.92 -1.96 3.62
CA VAL A 156 -9.27 -2.09 4.93
C VAL A 156 -9.76 -1.03 5.91
N LEU A 157 -9.79 0.25 5.51
CA LEU A 157 -10.12 1.36 6.42
C LEU A 157 -11.62 1.50 6.71
N HIS A 158 -12.48 1.13 5.78
CA HIS A 158 -13.92 1.42 5.83
C HIS A 158 -14.82 0.20 5.72
N ASP A 159 -14.27 -1.01 5.55
CA ASP A 159 -15.03 -2.24 5.30
C ASP A 159 -15.94 -2.13 4.07
N LYS A 160 -15.44 -1.41 3.04
CA LYS A 160 -16.13 -1.21 1.78
C LYS A 160 -15.39 -1.93 0.65
N LEU A 161 -15.84 -3.15 0.35
CA LEU A 161 -15.35 -3.94 -0.79
C LEU A 161 -16.01 -3.54 -2.11
N GLU A 162 -17.16 -2.87 -2.03
CA GLU A 162 -17.97 -2.48 -3.18
C GLU A 162 -17.25 -1.47 -4.07
N ASP A 163 -17.82 -1.26 -5.25
CA ASP A 163 -17.32 -0.28 -6.19
C ASP A 163 -17.57 1.16 -5.69
N ILE A 164 -16.51 1.81 -5.21
CA ILE A 164 -16.57 3.18 -4.68
C ILE A 164 -16.17 4.17 -5.78
N SER A 165 -16.98 5.21 -5.97
CA SER A 165 -16.63 6.30 -6.90
C SER A 165 -15.46 7.14 -6.39
N GLU A 166 -14.77 7.84 -7.29
CA GLU A 166 -13.63 8.69 -6.91
C GLU A 166 -14.02 9.83 -5.94
N ASP A 167 -15.26 10.32 -6.00
CA ASP A 167 -15.72 11.35 -5.07
C ASP A 167 -16.05 10.76 -3.69
N GLU A 168 -16.63 9.56 -3.64
CA GLU A 168 -16.81 8.84 -2.38
C GLU A 168 -15.48 8.46 -1.73
N LYS A 169 -14.47 8.06 -2.53
CA LYS A 169 -13.11 7.80 -2.01
C LYS A 169 -12.52 9.04 -1.33
N LYS A 170 -12.64 10.22 -1.96
CA LYS A 170 -12.19 11.48 -1.35
C LYS A 170 -12.95 11.79 -0.07
N GLU A 171 -14.27 11.60 -0.05
CA GLU A 171 -15.07 11.84 1.15
C GLU A 171 -14.69 10.89 2.29
N LEU A 172 -14.48 9.61 1.99
CA LEU A 172 -14.01 8.61 2.96
C LEU A 172 -12.62 8.96 3.50
N ALA A 173 -11.68 9.33 2.62
CA ALA A 173 -10.35 9.74 3.00
C ALA A 173 -10.36 10.96 3.93
N ASN A 174 -11.12 12.01 3.59
CA ASN A 174 -11.26 13.21 4.43
C ASN A 174 -11.87 12.86 5.80
N LYS A 175 -12.96 12.07 5.84
CA LYS A 175 -13.57 11.63 7.10
C LYS A 175 -12.62 10.80 7.95
N PHE A 176 -11.80 9.96 7.32
CA PHE A 176 -10.80 9.17 8.02
C PHE A 176 -9.71 10.05 8.62
N ALA A 177 -9.19 10.99 7.84
CA ALA A 177 -8.19 11.96 8.28
C ALA A 177 -8.73 12.80 9.45
N ASP A 178 -9.92 13.38 9.31
CA ASP A 178 -10.56 14.19 10.36
C ASP A 178 -10.80 13.39 11.65
N ARG A 179 -11.14 12.09 11.53
CA ARG A 179 -11.35 11.22 12.68
C ARG A 179 -10.09 11.06 13.53
N PHE A 180 -8.93 10.96 12.88
CA PHE A 180 -7.65 10.61 13.53
C PHE A 180 -6.64 11.75 13.60
N TYR A 181 -6.98 12.94 13.11
CA TYR A 181 -6.16 14.13 13.25
C TYR A 181 -5.83 14.41 14.72
N GLU A 182 -4.54 14.55 15.05
CA GLU A 182 -4.00 14.69 16.42
C GLU A 182 -4.38 13.54 17.38
N LYS A 183 -4.74 12.37 16.82
CA LYS A 183 -5.14 11.16 17.56
C LYS A 183 -4.41 9.93 17.04
N GLU A 184 -3.11 10.06 16.87
CA GLU A 184 -2.27 9.03 16.26
C GLU A 184 -2.32 7.71 17.05
N ILE A 185 -2.45 7.76 18.39
CA ILE A 185 -2.60 6.56 19.23
C ILE A 185 -3.91 5.81 18.89
N GLU A 186 -5.02 6.54 18.73
CA GLU A 186 -6.30 5.92 18.33
C GLU A 186 -6.20 5.29 16.94
N PHE A 187 -5.42 5.89 16.04
CA PHE A 187 -5.15 5.32 14.72
C PHE A 187 -4.31 4.04 14.81
N ILE A 188 -3.27 4.00 15.66
CA ILE A 188 -2.48 2.78 15.90
C ILE A 188 -3.38 1.67 16.44
N ASP A 189 -4.26 1.98 17.39
CA ASP A 189 -5.24 1.02 17.92
C ASP A 189 -6.19 0.52 16.83
N PHE A 190 -6.67 1.42 15.96
CA PHE A 190 -7.51 1.07 14.82
C PHE A 190 -6.80 0.11 13.87
N ILE A 191 -5.57 0.43 13.43
CA ILE A 191 -4.78 -0.43 12.54
C ILE A 191 -4.42 -1.78 13.19
N ASN A 192 -4.40 -1.84 14.52
CA ASN A 192 -4.21 -3.07 15.28
C ASN A 192 -5.50 -3.89 15.48
N ASN A 193 -6.64 -3.49 14.91
CA ASN A 193 -7.90 -4.23 15.04
C ASN A 193 -7.78 -5.66 14.49
N LYS A 194 -8.13 -6.64 15.33
CA LYS A 194 -8.11 -8.08 15.03
C LYS A 194 -8.99 -8.51 13.86
N ASP A 195 -9.99 -7.70 13.49
CA ASP A 195 -10.90 -8.00 12.37
C ASP A 195 -10.16 -8.06 11.02
N PHE A 196 -9.10 -7.26 10.85
CA PHE A 196 -8.32 -7.20 9.62
C PHE A 196 -6.80 -7.27 9.81
N LYS A 197 -6.31 -7.17 11.06
CA LYS A 197 -4.89 -7.36 11.37
C LYS A 197 -4.46 -8.80 11.07
N VAL A 198 -3.41 -8.95 10.27
CA VAL A 198 -2.76 -10.25 10.07
C VAL A 198 -1.67 -10.45 11.12
N LEU A 199 -1.82 -11.47 11.95
CA LEU A 199 -0.84 -11.81 13.00
C LEU A 199 0.44 -12.44 12.44
N GLY A 200 1.54 -12.26 13.16
CA GLY A 200 2.84 -12.84 12.85
C GLY A 200 3.85 -11.81 12.36
N ASP A 201 5.06 -12.27 12.06
CA ASP A 201 6.14 -11.42 11.55
C ASP A 201 5.93 -11.02 10.07
N TYR A 202 6.79 -10.14 9.57
CA TYR A 202 6.75 -9.67 8.18
C TYR A 202 6.64 -10.82 7.16
N LYS A 203 7.46 -11.88 7.31
CA LYS A 203 7.42 -13.03 6.41
C LYS A 203 6.10 -13.80 6.51
N THR A 204 5.59 -13.99 7.72
CA THR A 204 4.35 -14.73 8.00
C THR A 204 3.14 -14.01 7.41
N THR A 205 3.05 -12.70 7.59
CA THR A 205 1.96 -11.90 7.03
C THR A 205 1.96 -11.91 5.49
N TRP A 206 3.13 -11.79 4.86
CA TRP A 206 3.26 -11.93 3.41
C TRP A 206 2.98 -13.35 2.90
N ASN A 207 3.24 -14.40 3.69
CA ASN A 207 2.82 -15.76 3.32
C ASN A 207 1.31 -15.96 3.49
N PHE A 208 0.68 -15.27 4.44
CA PHE A 208 -0.76 -15.32 4.67
C PHE A 208 -1.53 -14.71 3.51
N ILE A 209 -1.16 -13.50 3.05
CA ILE A 209 -1.90 -12.79 2.01
C ILE A 209 -1.91 -13.52 0.66
N LYS A 210 -0.92 -14.41 0.44
CA LYS A 210 -0.75 -15.23 -0.76
C LYS A 210 -1.63 -16.49 -0.80
N LYS A 211 -2.41 -16.77 0.25
CA LYS A 211 -3.24 -17.97 0.35
C LYS A 211 -4.69 -17.67 0.04
N ASP A 212 -5.33 -18.60 -0.64
CA ASP A 212 -6.77 -18.66 -0.86
C ASP A 212 -7.34 -17.30 -1.31
N LEU A 213 -8.33 -16.78 -0.57
CA LEU A 213 -9.01 -15.51 -0.86
C LEU A 213 -8.47 -14.34 -0.03
N ASN A 214 -7.33 -14.49 0.65
CA ASN A 214 -6.85 -13.46 1.57
C ASN A 214 -6.50 -12.15 0.86
N SER A 215 -6.08 -12.19 -0.41
CA SER A 215 -5.83 -10.99 -1.21
C SER A 215 -7.09 -10.23 -1.65
N VAL A 216 -8.30 -10.72 -1.35
CA VAL A 216 -9.56 -9.97 -1.55
C VAL A 216 -10.29 -9.70 -0.22
N ASN A 217 -10.18 -10.62 0.74
CA ASN A 217 -10.76 -10.45 2.07
C ASN A 217 -10.04 -9.37 2.87
N ARG A 218 -10.71 -8.78 3.86
CA ARG A 218 -10.26 -7.56 4.54
C ARG A 218 -9.06 -7.82 5.45
N TYR A 219 -7.85 -7.51 4.97
CA TYR A 219 -6.62 -7.78 5.71
C TYR A 219 -5.53 -6.74 5.46
N SER A 220 -4.71 -6.47 6.48
CA SER A 220 -3.50 -5.66 6.36
C SER A 220 -2.41 -6.12 7.32
N ASN A 221 -1.15 -5.92 6.91
CA ASN A 221 0.02 -6.05 7.78
C ASN A 221 0.65 -4.71 8.16
N PHE A 222 -0.02 -3.58 7.85
CA PHE A 222 0.55 -2.25 8.07
C PHE A 222 0.83 -1.93 9.55
N TRP A 223 0.13 -2.61 10.46
CA TRP A 223 0.38 -2.55 11.89
C TRP A 223 1.85 -2.86 12.29
N LEU A 224 2.57 -3.67 11.50
CA LEU A 224 3.98 -4.01 11.73
C LEU A 224 4.93 -2.80 11.62
N PHE A 225 4.54 -1.78 10.86
CA PHE A 225 5.30 -0.53 10.82
C PHE A 225 5.36 0.09 12.22
N PHE A 226 4.25 0.07 12.94
CA PHE A 226 4.09 0.70 14.25
C PHE A 226 4.72 -0.11 15.40
N GLU A 227 4.84 -1.43 15.28
CA GLU A 227 5.54 -2.25 16.29
C GLU A 227 7.01 -1.86 16.50
N ASN A 228 7.63 -1.32 15.46
CA ASN A 228 9.04 -0.96 15.48
C ASN A 228 9.27 0.53 15.81
N LEU A 229 8.21 1.29 16.04
CA LEU A 229 8.29 2.68 16.50
C LEU A 229 8.48 2.63 18.02
N LYS A 230 9.59 3.22 18.48
CA LYS A 230 9.91 3.36 19.90
C LYS A 230 9.68 4.79 20.34
#